data_AF-A0A5D0IUX7-F1
#
_entry.id   AF-A0A5D0IUX7-F1
#
_cell.length_a   1.000
_cell.length_b   1.000
_cell.length_c   1.000
_cell.angle_alpha   90.00
_cell.angle_beta   90.00
_cell.angle_gamma   90.00
#
_symmetry.space_group_name_H-M   'P 1'
#
loop_
_entity.id
_entity.type
_entity.pdbx_description
1 polymer ?
#
loop_
_entity_poly.entity_id
_entity_poly.type
_entity_poly.pdbx_seq_one_letter_code
_entity_poly.pdbx_strand_id
1 'polypeptide(L)'
;TKRATFVGEETGGAYNGTVAGIYKNYKLPNTQLKVRMGLMQIEAPYKQKPDGFGIKPDVEILPTIQHRQQNIDPELQWVLNKLGKAE
;
A
#
# COMPACT_ATOMS: atom_id res chain seq x y z
N THR A 1 16.81 0.40 16.90
CA THR A 1 16.34 0.57 15.51
C THR A 1 17.09 -0.44 14.62
N LYS A 2 16.56 -0.84 13.45
CA LYS A 2 16.99 -2.01 12.62
C LYS A 2 16.49 -3.40 13.07
N ARG A 3 15.19 -3.54 13.29
CA ARG A 3 14.58 -4.84 13.67
C ARG A 3 14.17 -5.70 12.46
N ALA A 4 14.07 -5.11 11.28
CA ALA A 4 13.65 -5.76 10.05
C ALA A 4 14.24 -5.02 8.84
N THR A 5 14.19 -5.67 7.69
CA THR A 5 14.47 -5.09 6.37
C THR A 5 13.20 -5.14 5.54
N PHE A 6 12.78 -4.00 5.02
CA PHE A 6 11.62 -3.87 4.13
C PHE A 6 12.05 -4.04 2.67
N VAL A 7 11.36 -4.91 1.93
CA VAL A 7 11.66 -5.25 0.54
C VAL A 7 10.37 -5.09 -0.27
N GLY A 8 10.44 -4.46 -1.45
CA GLY A 8 9.29 -4.28 -2.33
C GLY A 8 9.11 -2.83 -2.76
N GLU A 9 7.89 -2.29 -2.66
CA GLU A 9 7.54 -0.92 -3.04
C GLU A 9 7.10 -0.06 -1.83
N GLU A 10 6.99 1.25 -2.03
CA GLU A 10 6.48 2.16 -1.00
C GLU A 10 5.01 1.87 -0.67
N THR A 11 4.69 1.76 0.62
CA THR A 11 3.29 1.56 1.07
C THR A 11 2.41 2.79 0.81
N GLY A 12 1.08 2.64 0.81
CA GLY A 12 0.13 3.70 0.44
C GLY A 12 0.03 4.96 1.34
N GLY A 13 0.81 5.08 2.42
CA GLY A 13 1.10 6.40 3.01
C GLY A 13 -0.04 7.23 3.60
N ALA A 14 -1.01 6.60 4.29
CA ALA A 14 -2.12 7.30 4.93
C ALA A 14 -2.15 7.10 6.47
N TYR A 15 -0.99 7.21 7.13
CA TYR A 15 -0.90 7.01 8.58
C TYR A 15 -1.67 8.08 9.39
N ASN A 16 -1.64 9.33 8.92
CA ASN A 16 -2.14 10.48 9.69
C ASN A 16 -3.66 10.48 9.90
N GLY A 17 -4.40 9.77 9.04
CA GLY A 17 -5.84 9.66 9.19
C GLY A 17 -6.51 8.99 7.99
N THR A 18 -7.82 8.85 8.09
CA THR A 18 -8.66 8.28 7.04
C THR A 18 -10.03 8.98 7.02
N VAL A 19 -10.65 9.03 5.84
CA VAL A 19 -12.06 9.42 5.71
C VAL A 19 -12.90 8.15 5.78
N ALA A 20 -13.53 7.90 6.93
CA ALA A 20 -14.28 6.68 7.18
C ALA A 20 -15.50 6.92 8.10
N GLY A 21 -16.06 5.85 8.68
CA GLY A 21 -17.19 5.94 9.61
C GLY A 21 -18.53 6.18 8.93
N ILE A 22 -18.86 7.44 8.65
CA ILE A 22 -20.14 7.82 8.04
C ILE A 22 -19.97 7.90 6.54
N TYR A 23 -20.83 7.18 5.80
CA TYR A 23 -20.82 7.18 4.34
C TYR A 23 -22.15 7.61 3.76
N LYS A 24 -22.10 8.44 2.71
CA LYS A 24 -23.24 8.70 1.84
C LYS A 24 -23.11 7.87 0.57
N ASN A 25 -24.05 6.95 0.37
CA ASN A 25 -24.24 6.30 -0.91
C ASN A 25 -25.15 7.18 -1.76
N TYR A 26 -24.66 7.59 -2.93
CA TYR A 26 -25.40 8.42 -3.88
C TYR A 26 -25.43 7.76 -5.24
N LYS A 27 -26.60 7.73 -5.87
CA LYS A 27 -26.77 7.20 -7.22
C LYS A 27 -26.81 8.38 -8.19
N LEU A 28 -25.87 8.43 -9.13
CA LEU A 28 -25.83 9.50 -10.13
C LEU A 28 -27.09 9.43 -11.01
N PRO A 29 -27.73 10.58 -11.31
CA PRO A 29 -29.05 10.60 -11.95
C PRO A 29 -29.04 10.11 -13.41
N ASN A 30 -27.92 10.25 -14.11
CA ASN A 30 -27.82 9.88 -15.54
C ASN A 30 -27.12 8.54 -15.74
N THR A 31 -25.92 8.37 -15.18
CA THR A 31 -25.12 7.15 -15.35
C THR A 31 -25.55 6.01 -14.44
N GLN A 32 -26.41 6.28 -13.45
CA GLN A 32 -26.86 5.31 -12.44
C GLN A 32 -25.74 4.72 -11.58
N LEU A 33 -24.51 5.23 -11.69
CA LEU A 33 -23.36 4.78 -10.92
C LEU A 33 -23.55 5.11 -9.44
N LYS A 34 -23.21 4.16 -8.57
CA LYS A 34 -23.26 4.32 -7.12
C LYS A 34 -21.92 4.84 -6.62
N VAL A 35 -21.90 6.08 -6.14
CA VAL A 35 -20.74 6.68 -5.49
C VAL A 35 -20.91 6.51 -3.99
N ARG A 36 -19.87 5.98 -3.34
CA ARG A 36 -19.77 5.91 -1.88
C ARG A 36 -18.80 6.99 -1.42
N MET A 37 -19.31 8.03 -0.76
CA MET A 37 -18.50 9.14 -0.25
C MET A 37 -18.41 9.04 1.27
N GLY A 38 -17.20 9.05 1.81
CA GLY A 38 -16.98 9.17 3.26
C GLY A 38 -17.20 10.61 3.71
N LEU A 39 -17.82 10.80 4.87
CA LEU A 39 -18.21 12.11 5.40
C LEU A 39 -17.52 12.48 6.73
N MET A 40 -16.75 11.57 7.31
CA MET A 40 -16.11 11.78 8.61
C MET A 40 -14.60 11.55 8.51
N GLN A 41 -13.84 12.56 8.93
CA GLN A 41 -12.39 12.49 9.06
C GLN A 41 -12.05 11.88 10.42
N ILE A 42 -11.23 10.84 10.41
CA ILE A 42 -10.71 10.18 11.61
C ILE A 42 -9.20 10.35 11.61
N GLU A 43 -8.69 11.07 12.59
CA GLU A 43 -7.26 11.37 12.74
C GLU A 43 -6.58 10.35 13.64
N ALA A 44 -5.35 9.97 13.30
CA ALA A 44 -4.52 9.18 14.20
C ALA A 44 -4.07 10.04 15.40
N PRO A 45 -3.85 9.44 16.58
CA PRO A 45 -3.38 10.17 17.76
C PRO A 45 -1.96 10.75 17.58
N TYR A 46 -1.19 10.22 16.63
CA TYR A 46 0.15 10.68 16.28
C TYR A 46 0.23 10.98 14.79
N LYS A 47 1.11 11.92 14.41
CA LYS A 47 1.29 12.35 13.02
C LYS A 47 2.73 12.17 12.54
N GLN A 48 2.88 11.80 11.28
CA GLN A 48 4.14 11.68 10.54
C GLN A 48 4.30 12.85 9.56
N LYS A 49 5.56 13.24 9.33
CA LYS A 49 5.97 14.23 8.33
C LYS A 49 7.12 13.66 7.50
N PRO A 50 7.13 13.84 6.16
CA PRO A 50 6.09 14.48 5.34
C PRO A 50 4.79 13.65 5.29
N ASP A 51 3.66 14.33 5.10
CA ASP A 51 2.36 13.68 4.94
C ASP A 51 2.22 13.06 3.54
N GLY A 52 1.40 12.01 3.42
CA GLY A 52 1.12 11.34 2.14
C GLY A 52 2.17 10.33 1.68
N PHE A 53 3.25 10.12 2.45
CA PHE A 53 4.26 9.09 2.15
C PHE A 53 4.07 7.88 3.05
N GLY A 54 4.40 6.71 2.49
CA GLY A 54 4.44 5.45 3.21
C GLY A 54 5.78 5.15 3.82
N ILE A 55 5.90 3.92 4.32
CA ILE A 55 7.20 3.33 4.62
C ILE A 55 7.88 3.02 3.30
N LYS A 56 9.00 3.70 3.03
CA LYS A 56 9.87 3.38 1.90
C LYS A 56 10.62 2.08 2.19
N PRO A 57 10.74 1.19 1.20
CA PRO A 57 11.48 -0.06 1.38
C PRO A 57 12.98 0.22 1.56
N ASP A 58 13.66 -0.66 2.29
CA ASP A 58 15.13 -0.65 2.35
C ASP A 58 15.74 -1.20 1.04
N VAL A 59 15.01 -2.10 0.37
CA VAL A 59 15.36 -2.67 -0.93
C VAL A 59 14.16 -2.55 -1.86
N GLU A 60 14.27 -1.66 -2.84
CA GLU A 60 13.20 -1.43 -3.80
C GLU A 60 13.21 -2.50 -4.90
N ILE A 61 12.08 -3.19 -5.08
CA ILE A 61 11.87 -4.19 -6.12
C ILE A 61 10.47 -3.99 -6.69
N LEU A 62 10.39 -3.70 -7.98
CA LEU A 62 9.14 -3.50 -8.70
C LEU A 62 8.86 -4.69 -9.63
N PRO A 63 7.75 -5.41 -9.43
CA PRO A 63 7.34 -6.49 -10.32
C PRO A 63 7.09 -6.01 -11.74
N THR A 64 7.66 -6.73 -12.71
CA THR A 64 7.40 -6.49 -14.13
C THR A 64 6.19 -7.32 -14.59
N ILE A 65 5.64 -6.95 -15.73
CA ILE A 65 4.60 -7.76 -16.40
C ILE A 65 5.13 -9.18 -16.69
N GLN A 66 6.39 -9.30 -17.09
CA GLN A 66 7.03 -10.60 -17.36
C GLN A 66 7.08 -11.47 -16.10
N HIS A 67 7.45 -10.90 -14.94
CA HIS A 67 7.42 -11.63 -13.67
C HIS A 67 6.03 -12.21 -13.38
N ARG A 68 4.97 -11.41 -13.60
CA ARG A 68 3.59 -11.88 -13.40
C ARG A 68 3.19 -12.96 -14.40
N GLN A 69 3.56 -12.82 -15.67
CA GLN A 69 3.30 -13.83 -16.70
C GLN A 69 4.00 -15.16 -16.41
N GLN A 70 5.15 -15.12 -15.76
CA GLN A 70 5.95 -16.29 -15.39
C GLN A 70 5.63 -16.83 -13.99
N ASN A 71 4.66 -16.26 -13.27
CA ASN A 71 4.38 -16.55 -11.86
C ASN A 71 5.60 -16.43 -10.94
N ILE A 72 6.48 -15.46 -11.24
CA ILE A 72 7.65 -15.14 -10.43
C ILE A 72 7.31 -13.99 -9.48
N ASP A 73 7.63 -14.18 -8.21
CA ASP A 73 7.60 -13.16 -7.17
C ASP A 73 9.05 -12.68 -6.93
N PRO A 74 9.48 -11.58 -7.56
CA PRO A 74 10.88 -11.13 -7.47
C PRO A 74 11.24 -10.67 -6.06
N GLU A 75 10.29 -10.14 -5.29
CA GLU A 75 10.49 -9.76 -3.89
C GLU A 75 10.80 -10.97 -3.03
N LEU A 76 9.97 -12.02 -3.12
CA LEU A 76 10.16 -13.27 -2.40
C LEU A 76 11.44 -13.98 -2.84
N GLN A 77 11.71 -14.05 -4.14
CA GLN A 77 12.93 -14.66 -4.67
C GLN A 77 14.17 -13.95 -4.11
N TRP A 78 14.16 -12.62 -4.06
CA TRP A 78 15.25 -11.86 -3.44
C TRP A 78 15.44 -12.23 -1.97
N VAL A 79 14.35 -12.35 -1.20
CA VAL A 79 14.40 -12.75 0.21
C VAL A 79 14.98 -14.16 0.37
N LEU A 80 14.51 -15.13 -0.43
CA LEU A 80 15.00 -16.51 -0.39
C LEU A 80 16.47 -16.61 -0.77
N ASN A 81 16.90 -15.91 -1.83
CA ASN A 81 18.29 -15.79 -2.23
C ASN A 81 19.15 -15.22 -1.09
N LYS A 82 18.67 -14.16 -0.42
CA LYS A 82 19.39 -13.52 0.68
C LYS A 82 19.54 -14.43 1.90
N LEU A 83 18.57 -15.32 2.13
CA LEU A 83 18.59 -16.30 3.22
C LEU A 83 19.36 -17.59 2.87
N GLY A 84 19.90 -17.72 1.64
CA GLY A 84 20.57 -18.93 1.19
C GLY A 84 19.62 -20.14 1.04
N LYS A 85 18.34 -19.87 0.76
CA LYS A 85 17.28 -20.87 0.59
C LYS A 85 16.77 -20.96 -0.85
N ALA A 86 17.52 -20.41 -1.79
CA ALA A 86 17.21 -20.53 -3.21
C ALA A 86 17.61 -21.92 -3.68
N GLU A 87 16.62 -22.71 -4.10
CA GLU A 87 16.81 -24.01 -4.76
C GLU A 87 17.24 -23.82 -6.22
#